data_AF-A0A934E379-F1
#
_entry.id   AF-A0A934E379-F1
#
_cell.length_a   1.000
_cell.length_b   1.000
_cell.length_c   1.000
_cell.angle_alpha   90.00
_cell.angle_beta   90.00
_cell.angle_gamma   90.00
#
_symmetry.space_group_name_H-M   'P 1'
#
loop_
_entity.id
_entity.type
_entity.pdbx_description
1 polymer ?
#
loop_
_entity_poly.entity_id
_entity_poly.type
_entity_poly.pdbx_seq_one_letter_code
_entity_poly.pdbx_strand_id
1 'polypeptide(L)'
;ARRGCRLDAVFSGLDAVARVRAGGIDAVLMDVWMPEVDGLSALEEIVRLPNPPRVVLMSGHIDAKVEDAVTRGKAIACLPKPVDFDLALTLLAGEAPERPLQLRVALEHGGLSAFAAQVLARGAGVIEDAPQLPASTPVSLTLELPAGQLTLVGVAEPSARQAGRRGLGLNFAELTEAQQQALRAIGGPGPDPIPPVKTEATSNRARELFHRGMEKLEKGEYDLALMDLKAARDLSPADVVLAAAALRAEELAGIERARNLFRESQKMNDPAEAVRLVEEAIRLDPSRASYHREAARLYLQQGDQMARAEERLAAAIHLAPSDPEPRLHLVQLLERAGRPKEALWACEAAMGLFPGDPELLKLAARLRRKAAIG
;
A
#
# COMPACT_ATOMS: atom_id res chain seq x y z
N ALA A 1 11.51 -8.54 -6.13
CA ALA A 1 12.65 -7.88 -5.46
C ALA A 1 12.24 -6.87 -4.37
N ARG A 2 11.30 -5.94 -4.59
CA ARG A 2 10.95 -4.86 -3.63
C ARG A 2 10.24 -5.26 -2.32
N ARG A 3 9.97 -6.54 -2.08
CA ARG A 3 9.14 -7.03 -0.95
C ARG A 3 9.82 -8.14 -0.14
N GLY A 4 11.14 -8.30 -0.26
CA GLY A 4 11.87 -9.39 0.40
C GLY A 4 11.69 -10.79 -0.22
N CYS A 5 10.82 -10.96 -1.22
CA CYS A 5 10.59 -12.23 -1.89
C CYS A 5 11.46 -12.42 -3.16
N ARG A 6 11.90 -13.67 -3.38
CA ARG A 6 12.38 -14.15 -4.68
C ARG A 6 11.18 -14.51 -5.55
N LEU A 7 11.18 -14.04 -6.81
CA LEU A 7 10.07 -14.23 -7.74
C LEU A 7 10.52 -15.06 -8.92
N ASP A 8 9.76 -16.11 -9.20
CA ASP A 8 9.86 -16.88 -10.43
C ASP A 8 8.52 -16.76 -11.17
N ALA A 9 8.56 -16.53 -12.48
CA ALA A 9 7.38 -16.35 -13.30
C ALA A 9 7.32 -17.41 -14.39
N VAL A 10 6.12 -17.93 -14.64
CA VAL A 10 5.80 -18.92 -15.67
C VAL A 10 4.47 -18.52 -16.31
N PHE A 11 4.20 -19.03 -17.52
CA PHE A 11 3.11 -18.51 -18.36
C PHE A 11 2.05 -19.56 -18.75
N SER A 12 2.13 -20.77 -18.18
CA SER A 12 1.15 -21.83 -18.37
C SER A 12 0.91 -22.61 -17.07
N GLY A 13 -0.26 -23.25 -16.96
CA GLY A 13 -0.55 -24.13 -15.82
C GLY A 13 0.42 -25.32 -15.73
N LEU A 14 0.87 -25.84 -16.87
CA LEU A 14 1.82 -26.95 -16.94
C LEU A 14 3.20 -26.54 -16.40
N ASP A 15 3.71 -25.37 -16.82
CA ASP A 15 4.99 -24.84 -16.33
C ASP A 15 4.94 -24.52 -14.84
N ALA A 16 3.79 -24.05 -14.34
CA ALA A 16 3.59 -23.81 -12.91
C ALA A 16 3.71 -25.10 -12.10
N VAL A 17 3.05 -26.18 -12.52
CA VAL A 17 3.18 -27.49 -11.86
C VAL A 17 4.62 -27.99 -11.91
N ALA A 18 5.28 -27.89 -13.06
CA ALA A 18 6.67 -28.31 -13.23
C ALA A 18 7.62 -27.51 -12.32
N ARG A 19 7.43 -26.19 -12.24
CA ARG A 19 8.25 -25.31 -11.39
C ARG A 19 8.06 -25.61 -9.91
N VAL A 20 6.83 -25.81 -9.46
CA VAL A 20 6.56 -26.17 -8.05
C VAL A 20 7.15 -27.54 -7.72
N ARG A 21 7.05 -28.52 -8.63
CA ARG A 21 7.66 -29.86 -8.46
C ARG A 21 9.18 -29.82 -8.34
N ALA A 22 9.84 -28.85 -8.98
CA ALA A 22 11.29 -28.66 -8.84
C ALA A 22 11.69 -28.19 -7.42
N GLY A 23 10.73 -27.81 -6.57
CA GLY A 23 10.96 -27.44 -5.17
C GLY A 23 11.42 -25.98 -4.98
N GLY A 24 11.49 -25.55 -3.71
CA GLY A 24 11.94 -24.20 -3.34
C GLY A 24 10.94 -23.09 -3.69
N ILE A 25 9.65 -23.41 -3.77
CA ILE A 25 8.55 -22.45 -3.90
C ILE A 25 7.70 -22.56 -2.65
N ASP A 26 7.60 -21.48 -1.87
CA ASP A 26 6.84 -21.44 -0.62
C ASP A 26 5.37 -21.02 -0.85
N ALA A 27 5.13 -20.23 -1.90
CA ALA A 27 3.84 -19.65 -2.20
C ALA A 27 3.66 -19.40 -3.71
N VAL A 28 2.42 -19.45 -4.19
CA VAL A 28 2.03 -19.31 -5.59
C VAL A 28 0.86 -18.33 -5.70
N LEU A 29 1.05 -17.29 -6.50
CA LEU A 29 -0.03 -16.44 -6.98
C LEU A 29 -0.43 -16.92 -8.38
N MET A 30 -1.62 -17.50 -8.52
CA MET A 30 -2.04 -18.26 -9.71
C MET A 30 -3.18 -17.55 -10.45
N ASP A 31 -3.02 -17.34 -11.76
CA ASP A 31 -4.13 -16.91 -12.62
C ASP A 31 -5.09 -18.07 -12.90
N VAL A 32 -6.40 -17.84 -12.75
CA VAL A 32 -7.42 -18.86 -13.06
C VAL A 32 -7.51 -19.13 -14.55
N TRP A 33 -7.43 -18.10 -15.41
CA TRP A 33 -7.66 -18.25 -16.84
C TRP A 33 -6.36 -18.11 -17.62
N MET A 34 -5.86 -19.22 -18.16
CA MET A 34 -4.63 -19.31 -18.97
C MET A 34 -4.86 -20.27 -20.16
N PRO A 35 -4.11 -20.13 -21.28
CA PRO A 35 -4.16 -21.09 -22.38
C PRO A 35 -3.71 -22.50 -21.96
N GLU A 36 -4.20 -23.53 -22.66
CA GLU A 36 -3.85 -24.96 -22.55
C GLU A 36 -4.28 -25.64 -21.23
N VAL A 37 -3.69 -25.24 -20.11
CA VAL A 37 -4.00 -25.75 -18.77
C VAL A 37 -4.40 -24.55 -17.91
N ASP A 38 -5.67 -24.53 -17.50
CA ASP A 38 -6.20 -23.47 -16.63
C ASP A 38 -5.62 -23.56 -15.21
N GLY A 39 -5.68 -22.45 -14.47
CA GLY A 39 -5.10 -22.36 -13.13
C GLY A 39 -5.75 -23.28 -12.10
N LEU A 40 -7.01 -23.67 -12.31
CA LEU A 40 -7.72 -24.60 -11.43
C LEU A 40 -7.19 -26.03 -11.61
N SER A 41 -6.95 -26.45 -12.84
CA SER A 41 -6.35 -27.75 -13.16
C SER A 41 -4.92 -27.83 -12.61
N ALA A 42 -4.14 -26.75 -12.75
CA ALA A 42 -2.81 -26.65 -12.14
C ALA A 42 -2.86 -26.70 -10.61
N LEU A 43 -3.84 -26.05 -9.99
CA LEU A 43 -4.08 -26.10 -8.54
C LEU A 43 -4.35 -27.53 -8.05
N GLU A 44 -5.14 -28.32 -8.79
CA GLU A 44 -5.44 -29.71 -8.41
C GLU A 44 -4.19 -30.60 -8.38
N GLU A 45 -3.24 -30.36 -9.28
CA GLU A 45 -1.95 -31.06 -9.31
C GLU A 45 -1.02 -30.57 -8.20
N ILE A 46 -0.96 -29.26 -7.96
CA ILE A 46 -0.11 -28.67 -6.92
C ILE A 46 -0.53 -29.16 -5.52
N VAL A 47 -1.83 -29.20 -5.21
CA VAL A 47 -2.35 -29.62 -3.90
C VAL A 47 -2.08 -31.11 -3.60
N ARG A 48 -1.85 -31.94 -4.62
CA ARG A 48 -1.49 -33.37 -4.46
C ARG A 48 -0.02 -33.60 -4.12
N LEU A 49 0.82 -32.57 -4.16
CA LEU A 49 2.24 -32.70 -3.82
C LEU A 49 2.43 -32.95 -2.31
N PRO A 50 3.52 -33.59 -1.88
CA PRO A 50 3.75 -33.89 -0.46
C PRO A 50 3.80 -32.66 0.45
N ASN A 51 4.36 -31.55 -0.05
CA ASN A 51 4.45 -30.27 0.63
C ASN A 51 4.00 -29.16 -0.33
N PRO A 52 2.69 -28.97 -0.53
CA PRO A 52 2.19 -28.00 -1.48
C PRO A 52 2.41 -26.57 -0.95
N PRO A 53 2.85 -25.61 -1.81
CA PRO A 53 2.93 -24.22 -1.43
C PRO A 53 1.55 -23.62 -1.17
N ARG A 54 1.53 -22.47 -0.49
CA ARG A 54 0.32 -21.68 -0.31
C ARG A 54 -0.13 -21.09 -1.64
N VAL A 55 -1.39 -21.28 -2.02
CA VAL A 55 -1.90 -20.76 -3.30
C VAL A 55 -2.97 -19.70 -3.09
N VAL A 56 -2.79 -18.54 -3.73
CA VAL A 56 -3.82 -17.51 -3.90
C VAL A 56 -4.17 -17.45 -5.38
N LEU A 57 -5.45 -17.55 -5.70
CA LEU A 57 -5.95 -17.40 -7.06
C LEU A 57 -6.14 -15.92 -7.41
N MET A 58 -6.05 -15.57 -8.69
CA MET A 58 -6.52 -14.30 -9.23
C MET A 58 -7.43 -14.55 -10.43
N SER A 59 -8.55 -13.82 -10.54
CA SER A 59 -9.47 -13.95 -11.66
C SER A 59 -10.19 -12.65 -11.99
N GLY A 60 -10.56 -12.46 -13.27
CA GLY A 60 -11.47 -11.39 -13.69
C GLY A 60 -12.95 -11.75 -13.51
N HIS A 61 -13.26 -13.02 -13.26
CA HIS A 61 -14.61 -13.53 -13.03
C HIS A 61 -14.57 -14.69 -12.02
N ILE A 62 -15.38 -14.62 -10.97
CA ILE A 62 -15.48 -15.67 -9.95
C ILE A 62 -16.68 -16.53 -10.29
N ASP A 63 -16.45 -17.83 -10.50
CA ASP A 63 -17.48 -18.83 -10.76
C ASP A 63 -17.53 -19.89 -9.65
N ALA A 64 -18.52 -20.78 -9.72
CA ALA A 64 -18.72 -21.83 -8.72
C ALA A 64 -17.49 -22.76 -8.52
N LYS A 65 -16.63 -22.91 -9.54
CA LYS A 65 -15.44 -23.76 -9.43
C LYS A 65 -14.34 -23.07 -8.63
N VAL A 66 -14.15 -21.77 -8.85
CA VAL A 66 -13.24 -20.95 -8.05
C VAL A 66 -13.70 -20.90 -6.59
N GLU A 67 -15.00 -20.72 -6.36
CA GLU A 67 -15.59 -20.75 -5.02
C GLU A 67 -15.38 -22.10 -4.33
N ASP A 68 -15.58 -23.22 -5.03
CA ASP A 68 -15.35 -24.56 -4.48
C ASP A 68 -13.88 -24.78 -4.11
N ALA A 69 -12.94 -24.33 -4.96
CA ALA A 69 -11.50 -24.42 -4.70
C ALA A 69 -11.09 -23.68 -3.41
N VAL A 70 -11.62 -22.48 -3.18
CA VAL A 70 -11.38 -21.71 -1.96
C VAL A 70 -12.09 -22.34 -0.76
N THR A 71 -13.35 -22.75 -0.92
CA THR A 71 -14.18 -23.29 0.17
C THR A 71 -13.62 -24.59 0.74
N ARG A 72 -13.09 -25.46 -0.14
CA ARG A 72 -12.42 -26.72 0.22
C ARG A 72 -10.99 -26.53 0.72
N GLY A 73 -10.47 -25.30 0.74
CA GLY A 73 -9.12 -24.99 1.18
C GLY A 73 -8.02 -25.45 0.23
N LYS A 74 -8.34 -25.69 -1.05
CA LYS A 74 -7.32 -25.94 -2.09
C LYS A 74 -6.52 -24.66 -2.35
N ALA A 75 -7.21 -23.51 -2.38
CA ALA A 75 -6.61 -22.17 -2.39
C ALA A 75 -7.04 -21.38 -1.15
N ILE A 76 -6.22 -20.41 -0.75
CA ILE A 76 -6.46 -19.55 0.43
C ILE A 76 -7.56 -18.53 0.14
N ALA A 77 -7.50 -17.92 -1.05
CA ALA A 77 -8.47 -16.94 -1.52
C ALA A 77 -8.41 -16.84 -3.05
N CYS A 78 -9.39 -16.17 -3.64
CA CYS A 78 -9.34 -15.67 -5.00
C CYS A 78 -9.45 -14.15 -4.98
N LEU A 79 -8.48 -13.46 -5.61
CA LEU A 79 -8.46 -12.00 -5.73
C LEU A 79 -9.03 -11.57 -7.08
N PRO A 80 -9.88 -10.52 -7.12
CA PRO A 80 -10.33 -9.96 -8.38
C PRO A 80 -9.17 -9.25 -9.10
N LYS A 81 -9.22 -9.23 -10.43
CA LYS A 81 -8.33 -8.38 -11.25
C LYS A 81 -8.93 -6.97 -11.39
N PRO A 82 -8.12 -5.89 -11.31
CA PRO A 82 -6.66 -5.86 -11.09
C PRO A 82 -6.27 -6.29 -9.67
N VAL A 83 -5.18 -7.05 -9.55
CA VAL A 83 -4.76 -7.66 -8.28
C VAL A 83 -4.18 -6.63 -7.32
N ASP A 84 -4.68 -6.63 -6.09
CA ASP A 84 -4.02 -5.99 -4.96
C ASP A 84 -2.85 -6.88 -4.48
N PHE A 85 -1.62 -6.43 -4.76
CA PHE A 85 -0.42 -7.18 -4.41
C PHE A 85 -0.06 -7.12 -2.92
N ASP A 86 -0.49 -6.09 -2.18
CA ASP A 86 -0.30 -6.04 -0.72
C ASP A 86 -1.15 -7.12 -0.05
N LEU A 87 -2.40 -7.24 -0.50
CA LEU A 87 -3.31 -8.29 -0.07
C LEU A 87 -2.80 -9.68 -0.48
N ALA A 88 -2.39 -9.85 -1.74
CA ALA A 88 -1.84 -11.12 -2.23
C ALA A 88 -0.64 -11.57 -1.38
N LEU A 89 0.31 -10.67 -1.10
CA LEU A 89 1.47 -10.99 -0.29
C LEU A 89 1.11 -11.34 1.14
N THR A 90 0.16 -10.63 1.77
CA THR A 90 -0.31 -10.96 3.12
C THR A 90 -0.91 -12.37 3.16
N LEU A 91 -1.73 -12.72 2.15
CA LEU A 91 -2.35 -14.03 2.05
C LEU A 91 -1.35 -15.15 1.78
N LEU A 92 -0.27 -14.86 1.05
CA LEU A 92 0.79 -15.83 0.73
C LEU A 92 1.77 -15.99 1.91
N ALA A 93 2.10 -14.90 2.60
CA ALA A 93 2.99 -14.90 3.77
C ALA A 93 2.30 -15.43 5.03
N GLY A 94 1.00 -15.16 5.21
CA GLY A 94 0.22 -15.53 6.41
C GLY A 94 0.70 -14.88 7.69
N GLU A 95 1.41 -13.77 7.54
CA GLU A 95 1.83 -12.91 8.63
C GLU A 95 1.07 -11.58 8.52
N ALA A 96 0.96 -10.87 9.63
CA ALA A 96 0.32 -9.57 9.64
C ALA A 96 1.21 -8.53 8.93
N PRO A 97 0.64 -7.67 8.08
CA PRO A 97 1.40 -6.64 7.37
C PRO A 97 1.84 -5.50 8.31
N GLU A 98 2.96 -4.84 7.98
CA GLU A 98 3.50 -3.70 8.74
C GLU A 98 2.59 -2.46 8.71
N ARG A 99 1.64 -2.40 7.78
CA ARG A 99 0.67 -1.31 7.60
C ARG A 99 -0.73 -1.90 7.34
N PRO A 100 -1.81 -1.19 7.72
CA PRO A 100 -3.17 -1.65 7.44
C PRO A 100 -3.40 -1.87 5.94
N LEU A 101 -3.97 -3.01 5.58
CA LEU A 101 -4.33 -3.30 4.20
C LEU A 101 -5.50 -2.41 3.78
N GLN A 102 -5.39 -1.80 2.62
CA GLN A 102 -6.47 -1.00 2.04
C GLN A 102 -7.43 -1.94 1.31
N LEU A 103 -8.57 -2.26 1.94
CA LEU A 103 -9.60 -3.08 1.34
C LEU A 103 -10.72 -2.19 0.82
N ARG A 104 -10.94 -2.16 -0.49
CA ARG A 104 -12.11 -1.52 -1.09
C ARG A 104 -13.15 -2.57 -1.40
N VAL A 105 -14.33 -2.45 -0.80
CA VAL A 105 -15.41 -3.41 -0.99
C VAL A 105 -16.65 -2.67 -1.50
N ALA A 106 -17.15 -3.12 -2.64
CA ALA A 106 -18.45 -2.72 -3.16
C ALA A 106 -19.48 -3.77 -2.71
N LEU A 107 -20.40 -3.36 -1.83
CA LEU A 107 -21.49 -4.22 -1.37
C LEU A 107 -22.80 -3.79 -2.01
N GLU A 108 -23.64 -4.76 -2.38
CA GLU A 108 -25.03 -4.48 -2.71
C GLU A 108 -25.76 -3.88 -1.49
N HIS A 109 -26.83 -3.14 -1.76
CA HIS A 109 -27.55 -2.36 -0.74
C HIS A 109 -27.98 -3.21 0.48
N GLY A 110 -28.39 -4.46 0.24
CA GLY A 110 -28.76 -5.40 1.30
C GLY A 110 -27.57 -5.86 2.16
N GLY A 111 -26.43 -6.15 1.53
CA GLY A 111 -25.20 -6.56 2.24
C GLY A 111 -24.60 -5.43 3.06
N LEU A 112 -24.66 -4.21 2.54
CA LEU A 112 -24.20 -3.00 3.24
C LEU A 112 -25.05 -2.70 4.50
N SER A 113 -26.37 -2.85 4.42
CA SER A 113 -27.27 -2.65 5.56
C SER A 113 -27.06 -3.70 6.65
N ALA A 114 -26.94 -4.97 6.27
CA ALA A 114 -26.65 -6.05 7.19
C ALA A 114 -25.30 -5.85 7.90
N PHE A 115 -24.27 -5.47 7.15
CA PHE A 115 -22.95 -5.17 7.69
C PHE A 115 -23.00 -3.99 8.67
N ALA A 116 -23.64 -2.88 8.31
CA ALA A 116 -23.76 -1.71 9.17
C ALA A 116 -24.49 -2.00 10.49
N ALA A 117 -25.57 -2.78 10.43
CA ALA A 117 -26.31 -3.21 11.62
C ALA A 117 -25.46 -4.07 12.56
N GLN A 118 -24.66 -5.00 12.02
CA GLN A 118 -23.75 -5.82 12.82
C GLN A 118 -22.68 -4.95 13.51
N VAL A 119 -22.06 -4.04 12.75
CA VAL A 119 -21.02 -3.14 13.24
C VAL A 119 -21.56 -2.22 14.34
N LEU A 120 -22.74 -1.63 14.18
CA LEU A 120 -23.37 -0.79 15.21
C LEU A 120 -23.78 -1.56 16.47
N ALA A 121 -24.25 -2.80 16.31
CA ALA A 121 -24.77 -3.58 17.43
C ALA A 121 -23.66 -4.25 18.26
N ARG A 122 -22.55 -4.64 17.63
CA ARG A 122 -21.55 -5.53 18.23
C ARG A 122 -20.11 -5.04 18.07
N GLY A 123 -19.88 -3.93 17.37
CA GLY A 123 -18.53 -3.47 17.01
C GLY A 123 -17.85 -4.36 15.98
N ALA A 124 -18.53 -5.36 15.41
CA ALA A 124 -17.95 -6.28 14.44
C ALA A 124 -18.91 -6.53 13.28
N GLY A 125 -18.38 -6.74 12.09
CA GLY A 125 -19.16 -7.00 10.88
C GLY A 125 -18.52 -8.08 10.01
N VAL A 126 -19.35 -8.81 9.28
CA VAL A 126 -18.91 -9.86 8.35
C VAL A 126 -19.19 -9.43 6.92
N ILE A 127 -18.20 -9.61 6.06
CA ILE A 127 -18.31 -9.37 4.62
C ILE A 127 -18.25 -10.73 3.91
N GLU A 128 -19.38 -11.18 3.35
CA GLU A 128 -19.50 -12.53 2.76
C GLU A 128 -18.64 -12.71 1.50
N ASP A 129 -18.48 -11.68 0.66
CA ASP A 129 -17.74 -11.75 -0.62
C ASP A 129 -16.31 -11.18 -0.53
N ALA A 130 -15.72 -11.17 0.67
CA ALA A 130 -14.36 -10.69 0.89
C ALA A 130 -13.37 -11.85 1.10
N PRO A 131 -12.10 -11.69 0.67
CA PRO A 131 -11.07 -12.69 0.89
C PRO A 131 -10.77 -12.87 2.37
N GLN A 132 -10.49 -14.11 2.78
CA GLN A 132 -10.12 -14.40 4.17
C GLN A 132 -8.74 -13.83 4.47
N LEU A 133 -8.62 -13.07 5.55
CA LEU A 133 -7.33 -12.56 6.02
C LEU A 133 -6.83 -13.37 7.22
N PRO A 134 -5.49 -13.43 7.43
CA PRO A 134 -4.95 -13.92 8.70
C PRO A 134 -5.56 -13.16 9.87
N ALA A 135 -5.79 -13.85 11.00
CA ALA A 135 -6.28 -13.20 12.21
C ALA A 135 -5.31 -12.09 12.64
N SER A 136 -5.84 -11.04 13.26
CA SER A 136 -5.07 -9.87 13.69
C SER A 136 -4.49 -9.03 12.55
N THR A 137 -4.90 -9.26 11.29
CA THR A 137 -4.51 -8.41 10.16
C THR A 137 -5.23 -7.06 10.26
N PRO A 138 -4.51 -5.92 10.37
CA PRO A 138 -5.14 -4.61 10.33
C PRO A 138 -5.66 -4.29 8.92
N VAL A 139 -6.89 -3.79 8.84
CA VAL A 139 -7.59 -3.48 7.60
C VAL A 139 -8.17 -2.07 7.66
N SER A 140 -7.84 -1.25 6.67
CA SER A 140 -8.54 -0.02 6.33
C SER A 140 -9.60 -0.37 5.27
N LEU A 141 -10.84 -0.54 5.71
CA LEU A 141 -11.99 -0.88 4.88
C LEU A 141 -12.63 0.39 4.34
N THR A 142 -12.61 0.60 3.04
CA THR A 142 -13.36 1.66 2.36
C THR A 142 -14.62 1.09 1.75
N LEU A 143 -15.77 1.52 2.27
CA LEU A 143 -17.10 1.23 1.76
C LEU A 143 -17.54 2.33 0.79
N GLU A 144 -18.03 1.94 -0.39
CA GLU A 144 -18.65 2.87 -1.33
C GLU A 144 -20.14 3.03 -0.98
N LEU A 145 -20.53 4.26 -0.64
CA LEU A 145 -21.90 4.64 -0.32
C LEU A 145 -22.47 5.53 -1.43
N PRO A 146 -23.81 5.59 -1.59
CA PRO A 146 -24.43 6.52 -2.55
C PRO A 146 -24.07 8.00 -2.30
N ALA A 147 -23.72 8.36 -1.05
CA ALA A 147 -23.39 9.72 -0.64
C ALA A 147 -21.88 10.01 -0.55
N GLY A 148 -21.01 9.04 -0.87
CA GLY A 148 -19.55 9.18 -0.74
C GLY A 148 -18.86 7.89 -0.31
N GLN A 149 -17.67 7.99 0.28
CA GLN A 149 -16.95 6.83 0.81
C GLN A 149 -16.89 6.88 2.33
N LEU A 150 -17.07 5.72 2.96
CA LEU A 150 -16.90 5.55 4.40
C LEU A 150 -15.71 4.63 4.64
N THR A 151 -14.67 5.15 5.29
CA THR A 151 -13.53 4.34 5.69
C THR A 151 -13.64 3.95 7.16
N LEU A 152 -13.59 2.65 7.42
CA LEU A 152 -13.56 2.04 8.74
C LEU A 152 -12.20 1.35 8.92
N VAL A 153 -11.64 1.44 10.12
CA VAL A 153 -10.42 0.70 10.46
C VAL A 153 -10.80 -0.42 11.41
N GLY A 154 -10.50 -1.64 11.00
CA GLY A 154 -10.80 -2.83 11.76
C GLY A 154 -9.67 -3.84 11.70
N VAL A 155 -9.83 -4.91 12.44
CA VAL A 155 -8.90 -6.02 12.51
C VAL A 155 -9.61 -7.28 12.04
N ALA A 156 -8.96 -8.05 11.18
CA ALA A 156 -9.48 -9.34 10.73
C ALA A 156 -9.60 -10.31 11.91
N GLU A 157 -10.79 -10.88 12.07
CA GLU A 157 -11.06 -11.92 13.05
C GLU A 157 -11.01 -13.34 12.44
N PRO A 158 -10.78 -14.38 13.25
CA PRO A 158 -10.77 -15.76 12.77
C PRO A 158 -12.09 -16.13 12.08
N SER A 159 -11.98 -16.59 10.84
CA SER A 159 -13.03 -17.22 10.00
C SER A 159 -14.47 -17.00 10.45
N ALA A 160 -15.06 -15.86 10.07
CA ALA A 160 -16.49 -15.66 10.23
C ALA A 160 -17.27 -16.57 9.26
N ARG A 161 -18.08 -17.48 9.82
CA ARG A 161 -19.06 -18.28 9.06
C ARG A 161 -20.45 -17.73 9.30
N GLN A 162 -21.08 -17.25 8.25
CA GLN A 162 -22.48 -16.84 8.25
C GLN A 162 -23.20 -17.57 7.12
N ALA A 163 -24.34 -18.20 7.42
CA ALA A 163 -25.15 -18.96 6.46
C ALA A 163 -24.37 -20.00 5.59
N GLY A 164 -23.29 -20.59 6.13
CA GLY A 164 -22.47 -21.57 5.41
C GLY A 164 -21.45 -20.98 4.43
N ARG A 165 -21.43 -19.65 4.25
CA ARG A 165 -20.43 -18.93 3.45
C ARG A 165 -19.27 -18.46 4.33
N ARG A 166 -18.07 -18.45 3.76
CA ARG A 166 -16.84 -17.94 4.40
C ARG A 166 -16.70 -16.48 4.03
N GLY A 167 -16.68 -15.60 5.04
CA GLY A 167 -16.48 -14.16 4.84
C GLY A 167 -15.31 -13.61 5.63
N LEU A 168 -14.98 -12.35 5.38
CA LEU A 168 -14.03 -11.59 6.20
C LEU A 168 -14.78 -11.00 7.40
N GLY A 169 -14.49 -11.53 8.59
CA GLY A 169 -14.91 -10.92 9.84
C GLY A 169 -13.97 -9.76 10.18
N LEU A 170 -14.54 -8.61 10.51
CA LEU A 170 -13.80 -7.43 10.92
C LEU A 170 -14.34 -6.94 12.25
N ASN A 171 -13.44 -6.81 13.22
CA ASN A 171 -13.72 -6.12 14.47
C ASN A 171 -13.26 -4.68 14.35
N PHE A 172 -14.16 -3.75 14.64
CA PHE A 172 -13.94 -2.33 14.53
C PHE A 172 -13.74 -1.72 15.91
N ALA A 173 -12.81 -0.77 15.91
CA ALA A 173 -12.67 0.25 16.93
C ALA A 173 -14.01 0.92 17.32
N GLU A 174 -14.03 1.65 18.45
CA GLU A 174 -15.08 2.66 18.68
C GLU A 174 -15.19 3.56 17.43
N LEU A 175 -16.33 3.48 16.77
CA LEU A 175 -16.66 4.23 15.57
C LEU A 175 -16.86 5.71 15.96
N THR A 176 -16.36 6.64 15.16
CA THR A 176 -16.65 8.07 15.36
C THR A 176 -18.15 8.33 15.24
N GLU A 177 -18.67 9.40 15.84
CA GLU A 177 -20.10 9.75 15.69
C GLU A 177 -20.49 9.91 14.21
N ALA A 178 -19.61 10.48 13.38
CA ALA A 178 -19.81 10.57 11.94
C ALA A 178 -19.89 9.19 11.27
N GLN A 179 -19.03 8.24 11.65
CA GLN A 179 -19.09 6.86 11.15
C GLN A 179 -20.34 6.14 11.65
N GLN A 180 -20.72 6.31 12.92
CA GLN A 180 -21.95 5.73 13.47
C GLN A 180 -23.19 6.33 12.79
N GLN A 181 -23.20 7.64 12.54
CA GLN A 181 -24.30 8.31 11.85
C GLN A 181 -24.36 7.89 10.38
N ALA A 182 -23.22 7.73 9.71
CA ALA A 182 -23.16 7.16 8.36
C ALA A 182 -23.67 5.71 8.35
N LEU A 183 -23.26 4.88 9.31
CA LEU A 183 -23.73 3.49 9.46
C LEU A 183 -25.21 3.42 9.86
N ARG A 184 -25.73 4.37 10.64
CA ARG A 184 -27.16 4.46 11.00
C ARG A 184 -28.01 4.98 9.84
N ALA A 185 -27.44 5.85 9.00
CA ALA A 185 -28.06 6.24 7.74
C ALA A 185 -28.17 5.05 6.76
N ILE A 186 -27.33 4.03 6.95
CA ILE A 186 -27.34 2.75 6.24
C ILE A 186 -28.25 1.71 6.94
N GLY A 187 -28.32 1.70 8.28
CA GLY A 187 -29.09 0.76 9.10
C GLY A 187 -29.96 1.48 10.14
N GLY A 188 -31.29 1.31 10.05
CA GLY A 188 -32.30 1.99 10.90
C GLY A 188 -32.12 1.88 12.44
N PRO A 189 -32.95 2.58 13.25
CA PRO A 189 -32.61 2.95 14.63
C PRO A 189 -32.53 1.76 15.63
N GLY A 190 -31.52 1.78 16.52
CA GLY A 190 -31.27 0.81 17.60
C GLY A 190 -31.17 1.45 19.01
N PRO A 191 -31.08 0.66 20.11
CA PRO A 191 -31.55 1.02 21.46
C PRO A 191 -30.56 1.80 22.36
N ASP A 192 -31.08 2.35 23.48
CA ASP A 192 -30.49 3.38 24.35
C ASP A 192 -29.38 2.93 25.33
N PRO A 193 -28.53 3.85 25.84
CA PRO A 193 -27.31 3.54 26.61
C PRO A 193 -27.47 3.58 28.16
N ILE A 194 -26.51 2.92 28.86
CA ILE A 194 -26.40 2.76 30.34
C ILE A 194 -25.30 3.70 30.92
N PRO A 195 -25.43 4.23 32.16
CA PRO A 195 -24.48 5.21 32.73
C PRO A 195 -23.21 4.57 33.35
N PRO A 196 -22.14 5.34 33.60
CA PRO A 196 -20.80 4.75 33.63
C PRO A 196 -20.16 4.71 35.05
N VAL A 197 -18.90 4.22 35.17
CA VAL A 197 -18.12 4.01 36.43
C VAL A 197 -16.69 4.57 36.34
N LYS A 198 -16.11 5.06 37.47
CA LYS A 198 -14.78 5.71 37.72
C LYS A 198 -13.55 5.40 36.84
N THR A 199 -13.44 4.26 36.15
CA THR A 199 -12.57 4.09 34.95
C THR A 199 -12.86 5.14 33.87
N GLU A 200 -14.06 5.72 33.94
CA GLU A 200 -14.55 6.89 33.24
C GLU A 200 -13.59 8.06 33.21
N ALA A 201 -12.92 8.47 34.30
CA ALA A 201 -12.25 9.78 34.26
C ALA A 201 -11.03 9.77 33.31
N THR A 202 -10.23 8.70 33.37
CA THR A 202 -9.12 8.44 32.45
C THR A 202 -9.61 8.08 31.05
N SER A 203 -10.68 7.29 30.96
CA SER A 203 -11.35 6.95 29.69
C SER A 203 -11.95 8.19 29.00
N ASN A 204 -12.59 9.08 29.75
CA ASN A 204 -13.19 10.33 29.29
C ASN A 204 -12.11 11.30 28.81
N ARG A 205 -10.97 11.37 29.52
CA ARG A 205 -9.86 12.22 29.07
C ARG A 205 -9.19 11.68 27.81
N ALA A 206 -8.98 10.37 27.71
CA ALA A 206 -8.49 9.74 26.48
C ALA A 206 -9.46 9.98 25.31
N ARG A 207 -10.77 9.86 25.57
CA ARG A 207 -11.84 10.09 24.59
C ARG A 207 -11.92 11.55 24.12
N GLU A 208 -11.82 12.51 25.03
CA GLU A 208 -11.77 13.94 24.69
C GLU A 208 -10.56 14.26 23.81
N LEU A 209 -9.39 13.75 24.18
CA LEU A 209 -8.17 13.90 23.37
C LEU A 209 -8.31 13.22 22.00
N PHE A 210 -8.92 12.04 21.95
CA PHE A 210 -9.20 11.36 20.69
C PHE A 210 -10.09 12.19 19.77
N HIS A 211 -11.25 12.67 20.25
CA HIS A 211 -12.15 13.51 19.45
C HIS A 211 -11.49 14.80 18.97
N ARG A 212 -10.78 15.50 19.85
CA ARG A 212 -10.03 16.71 19.48
C ARG A 212 -8.94 16.41 18.44
N GLY A 213 -8.26 15.28 18.58
CA GLY A 213 -7.27 14.81 17.62
C GLY A 213 -7.87 14.49 16.25
N MET A 214 -9.02 13.83 16.21
CA MET A 214 -9.74 13.51 14.96
C MET A 214 -10.26 14.77 14.26
N GLU A 215 -10.81 15.74 15.00
CA GLU A 215 -11.24 17.03 14.43
C GLU A 215 -10.06 17.79 13.79
N LYS A 216 -8.88 17.74 14.42
CA LYS A 216 -7.66 18.31 13.86
C LYS A 216 -7.17 17.59 12.61
N LEU A 217 -7.33 16.26 12.53
CA LEU A 217 -7.03 15.51 11.29
C LEU A 217 -7.91 15.98 10.14
N GLU A 218 -9.20 16.17 10.38
CA GLU A 218 -10.16 16.66 9.37
C GLU A 218 -9.81 18.07 8.87
N LYS A 219 -9.30 18.92 9.77
CA LYS A 219 -8.80 20.26 9.43
C LYS A 219 -7.42 20.28 8.77
N GLY A 220 -6.74 19.13 8.68
CA GLY A 220 -5.37 19.03 8.16
C GLY A 220 -4.28 19.49 9.13
N GLU A 221 -4.60 19.66 10.42
CA GLU A 221 -3.68 20.06 11.48
C GLU A 221 -2.93 18.85 12.06
N TYR A 222 -2.19 18.13 11.20
CA TYR A 222 -1.72 16.78 11.49
C TYR A 222 -0.76 16.67 12.69
N ASP A 223 0.16 17.62 12.90
CA ASP A 223 1.05 17.59 14.06
C ASP A 223 0.29 17.81 15.37
N LEU A 224 -0.71 18.72 15.38
CA LEU A 224 -1.56 18.95 16.54
C LEU A 224 -2.49 17.76 16.82
N ALA A 225 -2.97 17.10 15.76
CA ALA A 225 -3.73 15.87 15.87
C ALA A 225 -2.88 14.73 16.46
N LEU A 226 -1.64 14.58 15.97
CA LEU A 226 -0.70 13.58 16.45
C LEU A 226 -0.40 13.73 17.94
N MET A 227 -0.23 14.96 18.42
CA MET A 227 -0.02 15.24 19.85
C MET A 227 -1.19 14.73 20.70
N ASP A 228 -2.43 15.03 20.30
CA ASP A 228 -3.62 14.63 21.03
C ASP A 228 -3.84 13.12 20.99
N LEU A 229 -3.63 12.50 19.83
CA LEU A 229 -3.85 11.06 19.63
C LEU A 229 -2.77 10.22 20.32
N LYS A 230 -1.51 10.69 20.34
CA LYS A 230 -0.46 10.08 21.17
C LYS A 230 -0.80 10.18 22.65
N ALA A 231 -1.22 11.35 23.12
CA ALA A 231 -1.62 11.52 24.52
C ALA A 231 -2.83 10.63 24.89
N ALA A 232 -3.82 10.50 23.99
CA ALA A 232 -4.94 9.60 24.17
C ALA A 232 -4.48 8.14 24.28
N ARG A 233 -3.65 7.67 23.35
CA ARG A 233 -3.06 6.32 23.37
C ARG A 233 -2.25 6.08 24.64
N ASP A 234 -1.44 7.03 25.08
CA ASP A 234 -0.60 6.85 26.27
C ASP A 234 -1.44 6.76 27.56
N LEU A 235 -2.64 7.37 27.58
CA LEU A 235 -3.63 7.20 28.66
C LEU A 235 -4.35 5.84 28.62
N SER A 236 -4.41 5.19 27.46
CA SER A 236 -5.03 3.86 27.30
C SER A 236 -4.24 3.01 26.29
N PRO A 237 -3.04 2.49 26.67
CA PRO A 237 -2.11 1.86 25.73
C PRO A 237 -2.60 0.54 25.14
N ALA A 238 -3.53 -0.13 25.82
CA ALA A 238 -4.17 -1.36 25.34
C ALA A 238 -5.29 -1.08 24.32
N ASP A 239 -5.68 0.19 24.17
CA ASP A 239 -6.70 0.60 23.22
C ASP A 239 -6.10 0.68 21.81
N VAL A 240 -6.41 -0.34 21.02
CA VAL A 240 -5.92 -0.50 19.65
C VAL A 240 -6.44 0.62 18.73
N VAL A 241 -7.58 1.24 19.06
CA VAL A 241 -8.15 2.37 18.31
C VAL A 241 -7.27 3.59 18.43
N LEU A 242 -6.90 3.93 19.67
CA LEU A 242 -6.03 5.06 19.94
C LEU A 242 -4.64 4.82 19.36
N ALA A 243 -4.16 3.57 19.39
CA ALA A 243 -2.92 3.19 18.74
C ALA A 243 -2.98 3.37 17.21
N ALA A 244 -4.04 2.89 16.55
CA ALA A 244 -4.22 3.02 15.11
C ALA A 244 -4.39 4.49 14.67
N ALA A 245 -5.16 5.28 15.43
CA ALA A 245 -5.36 6.69 15.14
C ALA A 245 -4.08 7.51 15.34
N ALA A 246 -3.31 7.25 16.40
CA ALA A 246 -2.01 7.86 16.60
C ALA A 246 -1.02 7.51 15.48
N LEU A 247 -1.02 6.26 15.00
CA LEU A 247 -0.18 5.82 13.88
C LEU A 247 -0.58 6.51 12.57
N ARG A 248 -1.89 6.63 12.30
CA ARG A 248 -2.40 7.33 11.13
C ARG A 248 -2.05 8.82 11.16
N ALA A 249 -2.21 9.46 12.30
CA ALA A 249 -1.81 10.84 12.50
C ALA A 249 -0.29 11.02 12.33
N GLU A 250 0.51 10.03 12.75
CA GLU A 250 1.96 10.04 12.59
C GLU A 250 2.38 9.98 11.13
N GLU A 251 1.74 9.11 10.34
CA GLU A 251 1.96 9.01 8.89
C GLU A 251 1.60 10.33 8.19
N LEU A 252 0.41 10.86 8.44
CA LEU A 252 -0.07 12.10 7.80
C LEU A 252 0.78 13.32 8.20
N ALA A 253 1.14 13.42 9.48
CA ALA A 253 2.06 14.44 9.96
C ALA A 253 3.45 14.30 9.33
N GLY A 254 3.92 13.06 9.15
CA GLY A 254 5.17 12.77 8.44
C GLY A 254 5.14 13.25 6.98
N ILE A 255 4.06 12.97 6.25
CA ILE A 255 3.87 13.42 4.86
C ILE A 255 3.82 14.95 4.77
N GLU A 256 3.10 15.62 5.68
CA GLU A 256 3.05 17.08 5.70
C GLU A 256 4.40 17.70 6.04
N ARG A 257 5.10 17.15 7.03
CA ARG A 257 6.47 17.54 7.38
C ARG A 257 7.43 17.33 6.20
N ALA A 258 7.35 16.20 5.51
CA ALA A 258 8.13 15.93 4.30
C ALA A 258 7.90 17.01 3.23
N ARG A 259 6.64 17.37 3.01
CA ARG A 259 6.26 18.43 2.06
C ARG A 259 6.83 19.79 2.45
N ASN A 260 6.78 20.13 3.74
CA ASN A 260 7.32 21.40 4.23
C ASN A 260 8.84 21.45 4.15
N LEU A 261 9.53 20.38 4.56
CA LEU A 261 10.98 20.25 4.41
C LEU A 261 11.42 20.36 2.95
N PHE A 262 10.69 19.73 2.03
CA PHE A 262 10.96 19.84 0.61
C PHE A 262 10.74 21.26 0.06
N ARG A 263 9.71 21.97 0.51
CA ARG A 263 9.51 23.38 0.13
C ARG A 263 10.60 24.28 0.70
N GLU A 264 11.08 23.97 1.89
CA GLU A 264 12.14 24.71 2.56
C GLU A 264 13.49 24.47 1.88
N SER A 265 13.79 23.22 1.51
CA SER A 265 15.02 22.88 0.77
C SER A 265 15.13 23.62 -0.57
N GLN A 266 14.00 23.87 -1.24
CA GLN A 266 13.96 24.64 -2.49
C GLN A 266 14.30 26.13 -2.32
N LYS A 267 14.22 26.66 -1.09
CA LYS A 267 14.57 28.05 -0.77
C LYS A 267 16.00 28.21 -0.26
N MET A 268 16.66 27.09 0.07
CA MET A 268 18.02 27.12 0.59
C MET A 268 19.02 27.44 -0.52
N ASN A 269 19.92 28.39 -0.24
CA ASN A 269 21.04 28.69 -1.13
C ASN A 269 22.23 27.74 -0.91
N ASP A 270 22.36 27.16 0.29
CA ASP A 270 23.41 26.19 0.59
C ASP A 270 22.98 24.79 0.10
N PRO A 271 23.67 24.20 -0.89
CA PRO A 271 23.32 22.88 -1.41
C PRO A 271 23.48 21.77 -0.35
N ALA A 272 24.38 21.90 0.63
CA ALA A 272 24.54 20.87 1.67
C ALA A 272 23.36 20.83 2.64
N GLU A 273 22.85 22.00 3.01
CA GLU A 273 21.65 22.11 3.84
C GLU A 273 20.39 21.67 3.07
N ALA A 274 20.28 22.06 1.79
CA ALA A 274 19.19 21.61 0.93
C ALA A 274 19.14 20.07 0.82
N VAL A 275 20.29 19.41 0.62
CA VAL A 275 20.38 17.94 0.58
C VAL A 275 19.89 17.33 1.88
N ARG A 276 20.29 17.87 3.03
CA ARG A 276 19.85 17.35 4.33
C ARG A 276 18.34 17.40 4.48
N LEU A 277 17.71 18.51 4.10
CA LEU A 277 16.26 18.68 4.19
C LEU A 277 15.51 17.75 3.23
N VAL A 278 16.00 17.59 2.00
CA VAL A 278 15.39 16.66 1.03
C VAL A 278 15.55 15.20 1.47
N GLU A 279 16.71 14.80 1.97
CA GLU A 279 16.94 13.44 2.48
C GLU A 279 16.03 13.13 3.68
N GLU A 280 15.82 14.11 4.56
CA GLU A 280 14.85 13.99 5.64
C GLU A 280 13.40 13.88 5.10
N ALA A 281 13.05 14.64 4.07
CA ALA A 281 11.74 14.50 3.40
C ALA A 281 11.57 13.11 2.77
N ILE A 282 12.61 12.55 2.15
CA ILE A 282 12.61 11.17 1.60
C ILE A 282 12.42 10.14 2.72
N ARG A 283 13.05 10.34 3.88
CA ARG A 283 12.90 9.45 5.04
C ARG A 283 11.45 9.39 5.53
N LEU A 284 10.75 10.53 5.48
CA LEU A 284 9.36 10.66 5.92
C LEU A 284 8.34 10.21 4.85
N ASP A 285 8.58 10.51 3.57
CA ASP A 285 7.77 10.04 2.43
C ASP A 285 8.66 9.54 1.28
N PRO A 286 9.02 8.25 1.28
CA PRO A 286 9.91 7.66 0.27
C PRO A 286 9.22 7.43 -1.08
N SER A 287 7.89 7.55 -1.16
CA SER A 287 7.11 7.24 -2.35
C SER A 287 7.13 8.36 -3.40
N ARG A 288 7.65 9.53 -3.03
CA ARG A 288 7.58 10.73 -3.86
C ARG A 288 8.76 10.87 -4.82
N ALA A 289 8.53 10.60 -6.11
CA ALA A 289 9.55 10.70 -7.16
C ALA A 289 10.28 12.06 -7.20
N SER A 290 9.54 13.17 -6.95
CA SER A 290 10.11 14.52 -6.98
C SER A 290 11.18 14.75 -5.91
N TYR A 291 11.10 14.09 -4.75
CA TYR A 291 12.10 14.24 -3.68
C TYR A 291 13.41 13.57 -4.09
N HIS A 292 13.33 12.35 -4.62
CA HIS A 292 14.51 11.64 -5.14
C HIS A 292 15.14 12.38 -6.32
N ARG A 293 14.34 12.92 -7.25
CA ARG A 293 14.83 13.74 -8.37
C ARG A 293 15.61 14.96 -7.89
N GLU A 294 15.10 15.67 -6.89
CA GLU A 294 15.74 16.85 -6.33
C GLU A 294 17.02 16.52 -5.56
N ALA A 295 17.02 15.45 -4.76
CA ALA A 295 18.22 14.98 -4.07
C ALA A 295 19.34 14.65 -5.08
N ALA A 296 19.01 13.95 -6.17
CA ALA A 296 19.96 13.66 -7.23
C ALA A 296 20.52 14.93 -7.89
N ARG A 297 19.67 15.92 -8.19
CA ARG A 297 20.08 17.22 -8.73
C ARG A 297 21.09 17.91 -7.81
N LEU A 298 20.82 17.93 -6.50
CA LEU A 298 21.68 18.55 -5.52
C LEU A 298 23.02 17.81 -5.36
N TYR A 299 23.02 16.47 -5.33
CA TYR A 299 24.24 15.67 -5.29
C TYR A 299 25.12 15.90 -6.54
N LEU A 300 24.50 16.03 -7.72
CA LEU A 300 25.19 16.39 -8.96
C LEU A 300 25.82 17.78 -8.93
N GLN A 301 25.15 18.73 -8.25
CA GLN A 301 25.65 20.09 -8.06
C GLN A 301 26.90 20.12 -7.17
N GLN A 302 26.91 19.31 -6.11
CA GLN A 302 28.05 19.18 -5.20
C GLN A 302 29.23 18.43 -5.81
N GLY A 303 28.97 17.39 -6.62
CA GLY A 303 30.01 16.65 -7.36
C GLY A 303 30.76 15.58 -6.56
N ASP A 304 30.62 15.54 -5.24
CA ASP A 304 31.36 14.59 -4.38
C ASP A 304 30.60 13.28 -4.10
N GLN A 305 29.28 13.26 -4.31
CA GLN A 305 28.40 12.13 -3.92
C GLN A 305 27.73 11.45 -5.12
N MET A 306 28.53 11.11 -6.15
CA MET A 306 28.03 10.54 -7.42
C MET A 306 27.26 9.23 -7.24
N ALA A 307 27.68 8.34 -6.33
CA ALA A 307 26.99 7.07 -6.07
C ALA A 307 25.58 7.30 -5.48
N ARG A 308 25.43 8.27 -4.59
CA ARG A 308 24.13 8.63 -4.02
C ARG A 308 23.23 9.30 -5.06
N ALA A 309 23.80 10.13 -5.94
CA ALA A 309 23.05 10.65 -7.07
C ALA A 309 22.48 9.52 -7.94
N GLU A 310 23.29 8.50 -8.26
CA GLU A 310 22.86 7.34 -9.06
C GLU A 310 21.69 6.59 -8.40
N GLU A 311 21.80 6.31 -7.10
CA GLU A 311 20.74 5.66 -6.31
C GLU A 311 19.43 6.45 -6.33
N ARG A 312 19.51 7.77 -6.12
CA ARG A 312 18.34 8.66 -6.13
C ARG A 312 17.70 8.75 -7.52
N LEU A 313 18.50 8.76 -8.58
CA LEU A 313 17.97 8.75 -9.94
C LEU A 313 17.28 7.42 -10.27
N ALA A 314 17.86 6.30 -9.87
CA ALA A 314 17.22 4.99 -10.05
C ALA A 314 15.86 4.92 -9.33
N ALA A 315 15.78 5.45 -8.10
CA ALA A 315 14.53 5.56 -7.35
C ALA A 315 13.50 6.46 -8.08
N ALA A 316 13.92 7.64 -8.53
CA ALA A 316 13.05 8.59 -9.23
C ALA A 316 12.51 8.01 -10.56
N ILE A 317 13.37 7.37 -11.38
CA ILE A 317 12.98 6.71 -12.64
C ILE A 317 11.96 5.61 -12.39
N HIS A 318 12.15 4.82 -11.32
CA HIS A 318 11.21 3.77 -11.01
C HIS A 318 9.85 4.31 -10.55
N LEU A 319 9.86 5.35 -9.70
CA LEU A 319 8.62 5.93 -9.15
C LEU A 319 7.84 6.74 -10.20
N ALA A 320 8.52 7.37 -11.15
CA ALA A 320 7.91 8.12 -12.24
C ALA A 320 8.59 7.81 -13.60
N PRO A 321 8.28 6.66 -14.24
CA PRO A 321 8.92 6.27 -15.49
C PRO A 321 8.65 7.22 -16.66
N SER A 322 7.55 7.99 -16.60
CA SER A 322 7.16 8.99 -17.60
C SER A 322 7.85 10.35 -17.43
N ASP A 323 8.62 10.55 -16.36
CA ASP A 323 9.38 11.79 -16.14
C ASP A 323 10.73 11.71 -16.88
N PRO A 324 11.02 12.63 -17.83
CA PRO A 324 12.30 12.66 -18.52
C PRO A 324 13.44 13.23 -17.66
N GLU A 325 13.16 14.06 -16.65
CA GLU A 325 14.19 14.80 -15.91
C GLU A 325 15.20 13.90 -15.16
N PRO A 326 14.79 12.83 -14.45
CA PRO A 326 15.76 11.92 -13.83
C PRO A 326 16.70 11.25 -14.84
N ARG A 327 16.24 10.97 -16.06
CA ARG A 327 17.10 10.39 -17.10
C ARG A 327 18.09 11.41 -17.65
N LEU A 328 17.66 12.67 -17.81
CA LEU A 328 18.56 13.78 -18.15
C LEU A 328 19.69 13.92 -17.10
N HIS A 329 19.34 13.91 -15.81
CA HIS A 329 20.32 13.95 -14.74
C HIS A 329 21.24 12.70 -14.71
N LEU A 330 20.74 11.52 -15.09
CA LEU A 330 21.57 10.31 -15.20
C LEU A 330 22.63 10.44 -16.30
N VAL A 331 22.26 11.01 -17.45
CA VAL A 331 23.23 11.27 -18.52
C VAL A 331 24.31 12.25 -18.03
N GLN A 332 23.92 13.32 -17.35
CA GLN A 332 24.86 14.29 -16.77
C GLN A 332 25.78 13.63 -15.72
N LEU A 333 25.24 12.74 -14.89
CA LEU A 333 26.01 11.98 -13.90
C LEU A 333 27.10 11.16 -14.57
N LEU A 334 26.73 10.38 -15.60
CA LEU A 334 27.65 9.51 -16.33
C LEU A 334 28.76 10.32 -17.02
N GLU A 335 28.46 11.52 -17.54
CA GLU A 335 29.47 12.41 -18.08
C GLU A 335 30.47 12.91 -17.03
N ARG A 336 29.99 13.35 -15.87
CA ARG A 336 30.87 13.80 -14.77
C ARG A 336 31.69 12.65 -14.18
N ALA A 337 31.15 11.43 -14.20
CA ALA A 337 31.85 10.22 -13.82
C ALA A 337 32.88 9.74 -14.86
N GLY A 338 33.07 10.46 -15.97
CA GLY A 338 34.04 10.07 -17.00
C GLY A 338 33.62 8.84 -17.81
N ARG A 339 32.32 8.53 -17.87
CA ARG A 339 31.73 7.39 -18.61
C ARG A 339 30.96 7.86 -19.86
N PRO A 340 31.63 8.50 -20.86
CA PRO A 340 30.95 9.16 -21.97
C PRO A 340 30.21 8.22 -22.92
N LYS A 341 30.69 6.98 -23.09
CA LYS A 341 30.01 5.96 -23.92
C LYS A 341 28.67 5.56 -23.29
N GLU A 342 28.65 5.38 -21.98
CA GLU A 342 27.44 5.03 -21.23
C GLU A 342 26.47 6.21 -21.16
N ALA A 343 26.99 7.44 -21.03
CA ALA A 343 26.19 8.65 -21.13
C ALA A 343 25.49 8.75 -22.49
N LEU A 344 26.19 8.47 -23.59
CA LEU A 344 25.59 8.46 -24.93
C LEU A 344 24.50 7.39 -25.05
N TRP A 345 24.77 6.16 -24.60
CA TRP A 345 23.79 5.09 -24.63
C TRP A 345 22.54 5.41 -23.79
N ALA A 346 22.72 5.92 -22.57
CA ALA A 346 21.62 6.34 -21.71
C ALA A 346 20.80 7.48 -22.33
N CYS A 347 21.46 8.42 -23.02
CA CYS A 347 20.81 9.51 -23.73
C CYS A 347 19.99 9.01 -24.92
N GLU A 348 20.54 8.09 -25.72
CA GLU A 348 19.82 7.48 -26.85
C GLU A 348 18.63 6.63 -26.39
N ALA A 349 18.78 5.89 -25.29
CA ALA A 349 17.68 5.16 -24.66
C ALA A 349 16.57 6.11 -24.17
N ALA A 350 16.95 7.23 -23.53
CA ALA A 350 16.00 8.25 -23.11
C ALA A 350 15.30 8.91 -24.31
N MET A 351 15.99 9.18 -25.41
CA MET A 351 15.38 9.69 -26.65
C MET A 351 14.38 8.71 -27.27
N GLY A 352 14.60 7.41 -27.15
CA GLY A 352 13.62 6.41 -27.58
C GLY A 352 12.30 6.50 -26.81
N LEU A 353 12.36 6.85 -25.53
CA LEU A 353 11.19 7.05 -24.67
C LEU A 353 10.57 8.45 -24.80
N PHE A 354 11.39 9.45 -25.11
CA PHE A 354 11.01 10.87 -25.17
C PHE A 354 11.52 11.52 -26.47
N PRO A 355 11.01 11.12 -27.66
CA PRO A 355 11.58 11.48 -28.97
C PRO A 355 11.49 12.97 -29.34
N GLY A 356 10.76 13.79 -28.58
CA GLY A 356 10.60 15.23 -28.80
C GLY A 356 11.20 16.12 -27.71
N ASP A 357 11.91 15.56 -26.73
CA ASP A 357 12.49 16.35 -25.64
C ASP A 357 13.69 17.19 -26.15
N PRO A 358 13.61 18.54 -26.12
CA PRO A 358 14.65 19.40 -26.68
C PRO A 358 16.00 19.27 -25.98
N GLU A 359 16.01 18.97 -24.68
CA GLU A 359 17.23 18.86 -23.90
C GLU A 359 17.96 17.55 -24.18
N LEU A 360 17.23 16.43 -24.30
CA LEU A 360 17.80 15.15 -24.73
C LEU A 360 18.42 15.25 -26.14
N LEU A 361 17.75 15.94 -27.07
CA LEU A 361 18.27 16.16 -28.42
C LEU A 361 19.58 16.97 -28.42
N LYS A 362 19.63 18.07 -27.67
CA LYS A 362 20.86 18.88 -27.52
C LYS A 362 21.99 18.06 -26.89
N LEU A 363 21.67 17.26 -25.88
CA LEU A 363 22.62 16.46 -25.12
C LEU A 363 23.24 15.36 -25.99
N ALA A 364 22.42 14.64 -26.75
CA ALA A 364 22.88 13.62 -27.69
C ALA A 364 23.80 14.21 -28.77
N ALA A 365 23.44 15.36 -29.37
CA ALA A 365 24.27 16.03 -30.37
C ALA A 365 25.64 16.43 -29.80
N ARG A 366 25.69 16.90 -28.55
CA ARG A 366 26.94 17.22 -27.86
C ARG A 366 27.78 15.98 -27.58
N LEU A 367 27.18 14.91 -27.07
CA LEU A 367 27.86 13.65 -26.74
C LEU A 367 28.43 12.96 -27.97
N ARG A 368 27.70 12.92 -29.08
CA ARG A 368 28.17 12.33 -30.36
C ARG A 368 29.40 13.07 -30.90
N ARG A 369 29.40 14.40 -30.86
CA ARG A 369 30.58 15.19 -31.26
C ARG A 369 31.79 14.88 -30.38
N LYS A 370 31.61 14.77 -29.06
CA LYS A 370 32.69 14.47 -28.12
C LYS A 370 33.25 13.06 -28.33
N ALA A 371 32.40 12.09 -28.66
CA ALA A 371 32.80 10.71 -28.98
C ALA A 371 33.47 10.54 -30.35
N ALA A 372 33.39 11.54 -31.24
CA ALA A 372 34.07 11.52 -32.55
C ALA A 372 35.49 12.14 -32.49
N ILE A 373 35.85 12.82 -31.40
CA ILE A 373 37.10 13.59 -31.26
C ILE A 373 38.11 12.88 -30.35
N GLY A 374 37.68 11.96 -29.48
CA GLY A 374 38.54 11.14 -28.61
C GLY A 374 38.33 9.67 -28.89
#